data_AF-R0KVQ1-F1
#
_entry.id   AF-R0KVQ1-F1
#
_cell.length_a   1.000
_cell.length_b   1.000
_cell.length_c   1.000
_cell.angle_alpha   90.00
_cell.angle_beta   90.00
_cell.angle_gamma   90.00
#
_symmetry.space_group_name_H-M   'P 1'
#
loop_
_entity.id
_entity.type
_entity.pdbx_description
1 polymer ?
#
loop_
_entity_poly.entity_id
_entity_poly.type
_entity_poly.pdbx_seq_one_letter_code
_entity_poly.pdbx_strand_id
1 'polypeptide(L)' 'QELQNLASKHPNLVIVPLEVTEPASIKAAAASVGERLKNSGLNLLINNAGIGNNSSLDNVTQEDLAQMYATNTI' A
#
# COMPACT_ATOMS: atom_id res chain seq x y z
N GLN A 1 3.93 5.92 -15.44
CA GLN A 1 4.38 5.04 -16.55
C GLN A 1 5.49 4.07 -16.13
N GLU A 2 6.39 4.45 -15.22
CA GLU A 2 7.57 3.63 -14.84
C GLU A 2 7.23 2.22 -14.33
N LEU A 3 6.23 2.07 -13.45
CA LEU A 3 5.81 0.75 -12.97
C LEU A 3 5.38 -0.17 -14.12
N GLN A 4 4.58 0.34 -15.07
CA GLN A 4 4.12 -0.41 -16.24
C GLN A 4 5.29 -0.82 -17.14
N ASN A 5 6.29 0.06 -17.30
CA ASN A 5 7.50 -0.24 -18.05
C ASN A 5 8.38 -1.29 -17.37
N LEU A 6 8.35 -1.39 -16.04
CA LEU A 6 9.05 -2.43 -15.31
C LEU A 6 8.31 -3.77 -15.42
N ALA A 7 6.99 -3.77 -15.26
CA ALA A 7 6.17 -4.97 -15.39
C ALA A 7 6.22 -5.58 -16.80
N SER A 8 6.33 -4.76 -17.85
CA SER A 8 6.49 -5.27 -19.22
C SER A 8 7.80 -6.03 -19.45
N LYS A 9 8.82 -5.81 -18.60
CA LYS A 9 10.11 -6.51 -18.67
C LYS A 9 10.19 -7.75 -17.77
N HIS A 10 9.26 -7.90 -16.82
CA HIS A 10 9.31 -8.94 -15.79
C HIS A 10 7.94 -9.62 -15.64
N PRO A 11 7.71 -10.80 -16.26
CA PRO A 11 6.41 -11.46 -16.24
C PRO A 11 5.97 -11.95 -14.85
N ASN A 12 6.91 -12.03 -13.90
CA ASN A 12 6.66 -12.35 -12.50
C ASN A 12 6.29 -11.13 -11.64
N LEU A 13 6.31 -9.91 -12.22
CA LEU A 13 5.91 -8.69 -11.53
C LEU A 13 4.45 -8.37 -11.87
N VAL A 14 3.63 -8.20 -10.83
CA VAL A 14 2.22 -7.82 -10.97
C VAL A 14 2.00 -6.49 -10.26
N ILE A 15 1.40 -5.54 -10.96
CA ILE A 15 0.99 -4.26 -10.37
C ILE A 15 -0.44 -4.41 -9.88
N VAL A 16 -0.68 -4.07 -8.62
CA VAL A 16 -2.01 -4.08 -7.99
C VAL A 16 -2.30 -2.67 -7.47
N PRO A 17 -3.39 -2.01 -7.90
CA PRO A 17 -3.82 -0.75 -7.32
C PRO A 17 -4.16 -0.92 -5.84
N LEU A 18 -3.69 -0.01 -5.00
CA LEU A 18 -3.93 -0.03 -3.56
C LEU A 18 -3.86 1.39 -2.99
N GLU A 19 -4.92 1.79 -2.31
CA GLU A 19 -4.93 2.91 -1.37
C GLU A 19 -4.94 2.31 0.04
N VAL A 20 -3.84 2.50 0.78
CA VAL A 20 -3.61 1.80 2.05
C VAL A 20 -4.47 2.32 3.18
N THR A 21 -5.02 3.53 3.05
CA THR A 21 -5.93 4.11 4.05
C THR A 21 -7.41 3.80 3.79
N GLU A 22 -7.72 3.14 2.66
CA GLU A 22 -9.11 2.81 2.27
C GLU A 22 -9.40 1.31 2.42
N PRO A 23 -10.27 0.90 3.38
CA PRO A 23 -10.56 -0.52 3.62
C PRO A 23 -11.13 -1.27 2.40
N ALA A 24 -11.90 -0.58 1.55
CA ALA A 24 -12.43 -1.18 0.33
C ALA A 24 -11.31 -1.49 -0.68
N SER A 25 -10.35 -0.58 -0.83
CA SER A 25 -9.18 -0.74 -1.69
C SER A 25 -8.29 -1.89 -1.21
N ILE A 26 -8.04 -1.98 0.11
CA ILE A 26 -7.31 -3.09 0.73
C ILE A 26 -7.97 -4.44 0.41
N LYS A 27 -9.30 -4.54 0.59
CA LYS A 27 -10.05 -5.77 0.30
C LYS A 27 -9.98 -6.15 -1.18
N ALA A 28 -10.11 -5.18 -2.08
CA ALA A 28 -10.01 -5.41 -3.51
C ALA A 28 -8.61 -5.90 -3.93
N ALA A 29 -7.56 -5.29 -3.39
CA ALA A 29 -6.18 -5.72 -3.62
C ALA A 29 -5.94 -7.15 -3.09
N ALA A 30 -6.40 -7.45 -1.88
CA ALA A 30 -6.29 -8.79 -1.30
C ALA A 30 -7.02 -9.86 -2.14
N ALA A 31 -8.23 -9.54 -2.64
CA ALA A 31 -8.97 -10.44 -3.52
C ALA A 31 -8.21 -10.68 -4.84
N SER A 32 -7.70 -9.61 -5.48
CA SER A 32 -6.94 -9.73 -6.73
C SER A 32 -5.66 -10.56 -6.58
N VAL A 33 -4.94 -10.40 -5.47
CA VAL A 33 -3.76 -11.22 -5.17
C VAL A 33 -4.16 -12.67 -4.88
N GLY A 34 -5.24 -12.89 -4.12
CA GLY A 34 -5.76 -14.23 -3.81
C GLY A 34 -6.13 -15.03 -5.06
N GLU A 35 -6.84 -14.41 -6.02
CA GLU A 35 -7.20 -15.04 -7.30
C GLU A 35 -5.97 -15.51 -8.10
N ARG A 36 -4.85 -14.77 -8.01
CA ARG A 36 -3.60 -15.11 -8.72
C ARG A 36 -2.82 -16.21 -8.02
N LEU A 37 -2.76 -16.18 -6.69
CA LEU A 37 -2.01 -17.17 -5.90
C LEU A 37 -2.74 -18.51 -5.83
N LYS A 38 -4.07 -18.52 -6.00
CA LYS A 38 -4.91 -19.71 -5.88
C LYS A 38 -4.66 -20.37 -4.51
N ASN A 39 -4.11 -21.58 -4.50
CA ASN A 39 -3.84 -22.35 -3.28
C ASN A 39 -2.39 -22.20 -2.78
N SER A 40 -1.58 -21.34 -3.39
CA SER A 40 -0.13 -21.31 -3.14
C SER A 40 0.29 -20.51 -1.90
N GLY A 41 -0.65 -19.76 -1.28
CA GLY A 41 -0.36 -18.88 -0.14
C GLY A 41 0.54 -17.67 -0.50
N LEU A 42 0.65 -16.71 0.41
CA LEU A 42 1.57 -15.57 0.31
C LEU A 42 2.69 -15.75 1.34
N ASN A 43 3.95 -15.84 0.89
CA ASN A 43 5.08 -16.11 1.79
C ASN A 43 5.60 -14.87 2.52
N LEU A 44 5.45 -13.69 1.92
CA LEU A 44 6.02 -12.44 2.45
C LEU A 44 5.09 -11.27 2.14
N LEU A 45 4.85 -10.44 3.15
CA LEU A 45 4.18 -9.15 3.04
C LEU A 45 5.16 -8.07 3.52
N ILE A 46 5.39 -7.06 2.69
CA ILE A 46 6.25 -5.92 3.03
C ILE A 46 5.38 -4.67 3.08
N ASN A 47 5.07 -4.19 4.29
CA ASN A 47 4.29 -2.97 4.51
C ASN A 47 5.21 -1.74 4.43
N ASN A 48 5.71 -1.43 3.25
CA ASN A 48 6.66 -0.33 3.03
C ASN A 48 5.99 1.03 2.73
N ALA A 49 4.69 1.07 2.43
CA ALA A 49 3.99 2.32 2.19
C ALA A 49 3.98 3.17 3.47
N GLY A 50 4.35 4.44 3.35
CA GLY A 50 4.37 5.36 4.47
C GLY A 50 4.55 6.80 4.05
N ILE A 51 4.13 7.71 4.93
CA ILE A 51 4.25 9.16 4.76
C ILE A 51 4.93 9.79 5.97
N GLY A 52 5.52 10.96 5.78
CA GLY A 52 6.08 11.79 6.85
C GLY A 52 5.49 13.18 6.83
N ASN A 53 5.46 13.82 8.00
CA ASN A 53 5.14 15.23 8.15
C ASN A 53 6.32 15.97 8.77
N ASN A 54 6.68 17.13 8.19
CA ASN A 54 7.81 17.95 8.63
C ASN A 54 7.41 19.07 9.61
N SER A 55 6.16 19.10 10.07
CA SER A 55 5.70 20.04 11.10
C SER A 55 6.43 19.82 12.42
N SER A 56 6.72 20.92 13.12
CA SER A 56 7.18 20.85 14.51
C SER A 56 6.06 20.38 15.43
N LEU A 57 6.41 19.97 16.65
CA LEU A 57 5.43 19.55 17.66
C LEU A 57 4.41 20.65 17.98
N ASP A 58 4.82 21.93 17.95
CA ASP A 58 3.93 23.05 18.21
C ASP A 58 2.94 23.34 17.06
N ASN A 59 3.25 22.85 15.85
CA ASN A 59 2.51 23.19 14.63
C ASN A 59 1.76 22.00 14.01
N VAL A 60 2.03 20.77 14.44
CA VAL A 60 1.35 19.58 13.91
C VAL A 60 -0.14 19.64 14.26
N THR A 61 -0.98 19.35 13.27
CA THR A 61 -2.43 19.35 13.46
C THR A 61 -2.94 17.97 13.85
N GLN A 62 -4.17 17.91 14.35
CA GLN A 62 -4.85 16.64 14.57
C GLN A 62 -5.03 15.85 13.26
N GLU A 63 -5.32 16.53 12.15
CA GLU A 63 -5.47 15.92 10.83
C GLU A 63 -4.17 15.30 10.34
N ASP A 64 -3.04 16.00 10.52
CA ASP A 64 -1.71 15.49 10.20
C ASP A 64 -1.41 14.19 10.95
N LEU A 65 -1.67 14.17 12.26
CA LEU A 65 -1.47 12.99 13.09
C LEU A 65 -2.40 11.86 12.64
N ALA A 66 -3.69 12.13 12.44
CA ALA A 66 -4.65 11.14 12.02
C ALA A 66 -4.24 10.48 10.68
N GLN A 67 -3.81 11.28 9.71
CA GLN A 67 -3.37 10.78 8.40
C GLN A 67 -2.08 9.95 8.51
N MET A 68 -1.09 10.39 9.30
CA MET A 68 0.14 9.63 9.52
C MET A 68 -0.14 8.30 10.21
N TYR A 69 -0.98 8.28 11.25
CA TYR A 69 -1.36 7.06 11.94
C TYR A 69 -2.15 6.11 11.03
N ALA A 70 -3.10 6.62 10.26
CA ALA A 70 -3.87 5.83 9.30
C ALA A 70 -3.00 5.22 8.19
N THR A 71 -1.92 5.88 7.78
CA THR A 71 -1.05 5.37 6.69
C THR A 71 0.03 4.43 7.20
N ASN A 72 0.67 4.77 8.32
CA ASN A 72 1.90 4.12 8.77
C ASN A 72 1.65 3.04 9.83
N THR A 73 0.43 2.88 10.36
CA THR A 73 0.19 2.03 11.54
C THR A 73 -1.18 1.34 11.57
N ILE A 74 -2.28 2.09 11.38
CA ILE A 74 -3.65 1.63 11.63
C ILE A 74 -4.28 0.99 10.39
#